data_AF-A0A2U3JXI8-F1
#
_entry.id   AF-A0A2U3JXI8-F1
#
_cell.length_a   1.000
_cell.length_b   1.000
_cell.length_c   1.000
_cell.angle_alpha   90.00
_cell.angle_beta   90.00
_cell.angle_gamma   90.00
#
_symmetry.space_group_name_H-M   'P 1'
#
loop_
_entity.id
_entity.type
_entity.pdbx_description
1 polymer ?
#
loop_
_entity_poly.entity_id
_entity_poly.type
_entity_poly.pdbx_seq_one_letter_code
_entity_poly.pdbx_strand_id
1 'polypeptide(L)'
;MSATVTAIQQPNRPQTNSIQQELHHIGEELIASLPPIEELSAGQRRGMIARYSAVLEGNFIYWMTGAYLSAKSEEARSIIEENLLTEVRDSHPRMLRKFAMAARAVPSDSDALAVFPQLTAVRLFIGRLSTAPIIAMMAFFEGFIQEFMAYLADLAKRQGSEEREYTDVHGVCDIEHSEELFRALEVEMAIASQSHEPADLFEGVYLLRSLIQAIIADPARSVTAIRGS
;
A
#
# COMPACT_ATOMS: atom_id res chain seq x y z
N MET A 1 36.23 -43.04 -9.94
CA MET A 1 35.08 -42.48 -9.21
C MET A 1 35.07 -40.99 -9.50
N SER A 2 34.16 -40.52 -10.36
CA SER A 2 34.07 -39.11 -10.75
C SER A 2 32.85 -38.52 -10.08
N ALA A 3 33.07 -37.53 -9.21
CA ALA A 3 32.01 -36.84 -8.48
C ALA A 3 31.34 -35.83 -9.41
N THR A 4 30.08 -36.10 -9.75
CA THR A 4 29.23 -35.15 -10.46
C THR A 4 28.87 -34.02 -9.49
N VAL A 5 29.37 -32.82 -9.77
CA VAL A 5 28.94 -31.59 -9.09
C VAL A 5 27.53 -31.29 -9.60
N THR A 6 26.53 -31.48 -8.73
CA THR A 6 25.16 -31.05 -8.98
C THR A 6 25.15 -29.52 -9.01
N ALA A 7 24.85 -28.94 -10.17
CA ALA A 7 24.65 -27.51 -10.31
C ALA A 7 23.50 -27.07 -9.40
N ILE A 8 23.77 -26.14 -8.49
CA ILE A 8 22.74 -25.44 -7.73
C ILE A 8 21.93 -24.62 -8.74
N GLN A 9 20.68 -25.04 -8.94
CA GLN A 9 19.70 -24.28 -9.71
C GLN A 9 19.54 -22.92 -9.04
N GLN A 10 19.74 -21.83 -9.79
CA GLN A 10 19.42 -20.49 -9.30
C GLN A 10 17.94 -20.43 -8.89
N PRO A 11 17.58 -19.71 -7.81
CA PRO A 11 16.18 -19.55 -7.42
C PRO A 11 15.37 -18.88 -8.54
N ASN A 12 14.06 -19.13 -8.54
CA ASN A 12 13.07 -18.85 -9.60
C ASN A 12 12.86 -17.36 -9.99
N ARG A 13 13.91 -16.66 -10.44
CA ARG A 13 13.82 -15.31 -11.03
C ARG A 13 12.69 -15.08 -12.06
N PRO A 14 12.36 -16.00 -12.98
CA PRO A 14 11.27 -15.76 -13.94
C PRO A 14 9.88 -15.66 -13.29
N GLN A 15 9.68 -16.22 -12.10
CA GLN A 15 8.39 -16.15 -11.40
C GLN A 15 8.20 -14.79 -10.71
N THR A 16 9.23 -14.25 -10.08
CA THR A 16 9.18 -12.93 -9.43
C THR A 16 8.92 -11.80 -10.43
N ASN A 17 9.54 -11.84 -11.61
CA ASN A 17 9.28 -10.85 -12.67
C ASN A 17 7.81 -10.82 -13.10
N SER A 18 7.18 -11.99 -13.23
CA SER A 18 5.75 -12.06 -13.60
C SER A 18 4.84 -11.50 -12.51
N ILE A 19 5.21 -11.69 -11.23
CA ILE A 19 4.48 -11.11 -10.09
C ILE A 19 4.65 -9.59 -10.09
N GLN A 20 5.87 -9.09 -10.25
CA GLN A 20 6.14 -7.65 -10.33
C GLN A 20 5.35 -6.97 -11.46
N GLN A 21 5.27 -7.61 -12.63
CA GLN A 21 4.47 -7.12 -13.76
C GLN A 21 2.97 -7.07 -13.42
N GLU A 22 2.44 -8.12 -12.78
CA GLU A 22 1.04 -8.15 -12.37
C GLU A 22 0.72 -7.06 -11.32
N LEU A 23 1.58 -6.90 -10.30
CA LEU A 23 1.39 -5.84 -9.29
C LEU A 23 1.44 -4.45 -9.91
N HIS A 24 2.38 -4.22 -10.84
CA HIS A 24 2.48 -2.97 -11.59
C HIS A 24 1.19 -2.72 -12.40
N HIS A 25 0.72 -3.74 -13.13
CA HIS A 25 -0.51 -3.63 -13.91
C HIS A 25 -1.74 -3.26 -13.06
N ILE A 26 -1.90 -3.89 -11.89
CA ILE A 26 -2.97 -3.55 -10.94
C ILE A 26 -2.85 -2.10 -10.45
N GLY A 27 -1.62 -1.62 -10.23
CA GLY A 27 -1.31 -0.24 -9.88
C GLY A 27 -1.71 0.75 -10.97
N GLU A 28 -1.30 0.50 -12.21
CA GLU A 28 -1.66 1.33 -13.38
C GLU A 28 -3.17 1.40 -13.57
N GLU A 29 -3.90 0.29 -13.43
CA GLU A 29 -5.36 0.28 -13.49
C GLU A 29 -6.00 1.18 -12.42
N LEU A 30 -5.44 1.17 -11.20
CA LEU A 30 -5.93 2.03 -10.13
C LEU A 30 -5.65 3.51 -10.40
N ILE A 31 -4.45 3.85 -10.86
CA ILE A 31 -4.09 5.22 -11.24
C ILE A 31 -4.99 5.70 -12.38
N ALA A 32 -5.21 4.87 -13.40
CA ALA A 32 -6.10 5.18 -14.51
C ALA A 32 -7.57 5.34 -14.09
N SER A 33 -7.97 4.73 -12.96
CA SER A 33 -9.33 4.85 -12.40
C SER A 33 -9.55 6.12 -11.57
N LEU A 34 -8.50 6.91 -11.30
CA LEU A 34 -8.63 8.14 -10.52
C LEU A 34 -9.50 9.16 -11.26
N PRO A 35 -10.46 9.81 -10.58
CA PRO A 35 -11.29 10.82 -11.21
C PRO A 35 -10.45 12.05 -11.60
N PRO A 36 -10.71 12.69 -12.75
CA PRO A 36 -10.04 13.93 -13.12
C PRO A 36 -10.25 14.99 -12.04
N ILE A 37 -9.17 15.62 -11.58
CA ILE A 37 -9.21 16.49 -10.40
C ILE A 37 -10.11 17.73 -10.65
N GLU A 38 -10.17 18.17 -11.91
CA GLU A 38 -11.01 19.27 -12.39
C GLU A 38 -12.51 18.98 -12.22
N GLU A 39 -12.91 17.70 -12.26
CA GLU A 39 -14.30 17.28 -12.13
C GLU A 39 -14.73 17.10 -10.68
N LEU A 40 -13.79 17.14 -9.74
CA LEU A 40 -14.07 16.98 -8.32
C LEU A 40 -14.58 18.30 -7.71
N SER A 41 -15.59 18.19 -6.84
CA SER A 41 -15.97 19.25 -5.92
C SER A 41 -14.94 19.41 -4.79
N ALA A 42 -14.95 20.55 -4.11
CA ALA A 42 -14.11 20.77 -2.93
C ALA A 42 -14.37 19.74 -1.82
N GLY A 43 -15.63 19.32 -1.66
CA GLY A 43 -16.02 18.29 -0.70
C GLY A 43 -15.44 16.91 -1.05
N GLN A 44 -15.45 16.54 -2.34
CA GLN A 44 -14.87 15.27 -2.79
C GLN A 44 -13.35 15.24 -2.61
N ARG A 45 -12.64 16.30 -3.03
CA ARG A 45 -11.19 16.41 -2.82
C ARG A 45 -10.81 16.29 -1.35
N ARG A 46 -11.50 17.05 -0.49
CA ARG A 46 -11.32 17.01 0.96
C ARG A 46 -11.57 15.60 1.50
N GLY A 47 -12.65 14.95 1.06
CA GLY A 47 -13.02 13.61 1.48
C GLY A 47 -11.96 12.56 1.14
N MET A 48 -11.36 12.64 -0.05
CA MET A 48 -10.29 11.71 -0.46
C MET A 48 -9.06 11.84 0.44
N ILE A 49 -8.58 13.08 0.67
CA ILE A 49 -7.44 13.33 1.58
C ILE A 49 -7.78 12.84 2.99
N ALA A 50 -8.96 13.16 3.50
CA ALA A 50 -9.39 12.77 4.84
C ALA A 50 -9.47 11.25 5.01
N ARG A 51 -10.04 10.52 4.04
CA ARG A 51 -10.10 9.06 4.09
C ARG A 51 -8.71 8.44 3.96
N TYR A 52 -7.86 8.97 3.08
CA TYR A 52 -6.47 8.52 2.96
C TYR A 52 -5.73 8.68 4.30
N SER A 53 -5.83 9.84 4.94
CA SER A 53 -5.22 10.06 6.27
C SER A 53 -5.82 9.18 7.37
N ALA A 54 -7.14 8.96 7.36
CA ALA A 54 -7.80 8.08 8.32
C ALA A 54 -7.29 6.62 8.25
N VAL A 55 -6.91 6.18 7.05
CA VAL A 55 -6.33 4.87 6.83
C VAL A 55 -4.84 4.90 7.18
N LEU A 56 -4.02 5.71 6.50
CA LEU A 56 -2.58 5.47 6.52
C LEU A 56 -1.91 5.90 7.81
N GLU A 57 -2.36 7.00 8.44
CA GLU A 57 -1.70 7.59 9.60
C GLU A 57 -1.50 6.58 10.75
N GLY A 58 -2.46 5.68 10.95
CA GLY A 58 -2.41 4.69 12.02
C GLY A 58 -2.14 3.25 11.57
N ASN A 59 -2.01 2.98 10.26
CA ASN A 59 -2.02 1.59 9.79
C ASN A 59 -0.77 1.17 8.99
N PHE A 60 -0.02 2.06 8.35
CA PHE A 60 1.14 1.65 7.56
C PHE A 60 2.21 0.94 8.42
N ILE A 61 2.62 1.58 9.53
CA ILE A 61 3.55 0.99 10.51
C ILE A 61 3.01 -0.34 11.06
N TYR A 62 1.70 -0.43 11.31
CA TYR A 62 1.06 -1.67 11.77
C TYR A 62 1.15 -2.80 10.74
N TRP A 63 0.91 -2.50 9.45
CA TRP A 63 1.03 -3.48 8.36
C TRP A 63 2.47 -3.96 8.18
N MET A 64 3.42 -3.03 8.15
CA MET A 64 4.84 -3.33 8.06
C MET A 64 5.36 -4.13 9.26
N THR A 65 4.85 -3.83 10.47
CA THR A 65 5.16 -4.63 11.67
C THR A 65 4.63 -6.06 11.52
N GLY A 66 3.43 -6.25 10.95
CA GLY A 66 2.90 -7.57 10.64
C GLY A 66 3.79 -8.34 9.65
N ALA A 67 4.31 -7.67 8.62
CA ALA A 67 5.28 -8.23 7.70
C ALA A 67 6.55 -8.68 8.44
N TYR A 68 7.14 -7.78 9.24
CA TYR A 68 8.36 -8.03 10.02
C TYR A 68 8.22 -9.24 10.96
N LEU A 69 7.12 -9.29 11.72
CA LEU A 69 6.85 -10.38 12.66
C LEU A 69 6.63 -11.72 11.97
N SER A 70 6.10 -11.71 10.76
CA SER A 70 5.87 -12.92 9.98
C SER A 70 7.12 -13.43 9.26
N ALA A 71 8.07 -12.55 8.94
CA ALA A 71 9.21 -12.86 8.09
C ALA A 71 10.06 -14.04 8.60
N LYS A 72 10.30 -15.01 7.72
CA LYS A 72 11.03 -16.25 8.04
C LYS A 72 12.53 -16.12 7.77
N SER A 73 12.92 -15.30 6.81
CA SER A 73 14.32 -15.01 6.49
C SER A 73 14.82 -13.78 7.24
N GLU A 74 16.10 -13.81 7.65
CA GLU A 74 16.78 -12.64 8.20
C GLU A 74 16.93 -11.53 7.16
N GLU A 75 17.11 -11.90 5.88
CA GLU A 75 17.24 -10.94 4.77
C GLU A 75 15.96 -10.14 4.57
N ALA A 76 14.80 -10.80 4.43
CA ALA A 76 13.52 -10.10 4.33
C ALA A 76 13.22 -9.29 5.59
N ARG A 77 13.54 -9.84 6.78
CA ARG A 77 13.36 -9.13 8.05
C ARG A 77 14.15 -7.82 8.11
N SER A 78 15.41 -7.84 7.68
CA SER A 78 16.27 -6.65 7.63
C SER A 78 15.73 -5.58 6.68
N ILE A 79 15.26 -5.97 5.49
CA ILE A 79 14.67 -5.05 4.52
C ILE A 79 13.42 -4.37 5.10
N ILE A 80 12.52 -5.17 5.68
CA ILE A 80 11.28 -4.66 6.28
C ILE A 80 11.60 -3.75 7.49
N GLU A 81 12.62 -4.10 8.29
CA GLU A 81 13.07 -3.29 9.41
C GLU A 81 13.60 -1.93 8.99
N GLU A 82 14.41 -1.86 7.93
CA GLU A 82 14.94 -0.60 7.42
C GLU A 82 13.82 0.35 6.98
N ASN A 83 12.85 -0.16 6.23
CA ASN A 83 11.67 0.59 5.83
C ASN A 83 10.86 1.07 7.06
N LEU A 84 10.59 0.17 8.03
CA LEU A 84 9.95 0.54 9.30
C LEU A 84 10.70 1.64 10.06
N LEU A 85 12.03 1.56 10.10
CA LEU A 85 12.85 2.55 10.79
C LEU A 85 12.76 3.90 10.12
N THR A 86 12.74 3.96 8.79
CA THR A 86 12.53 5.21 8.04
C THR A 86 11.18 5.85 8.41
N GLU A 87 10.09 5.09 8.32
CA GLU A 87 8.73 5.55 8.67
C GLU A 87 8.62 6.14 10.09
N VAL A 88 9.23 5.45 11.06
CA VAL A 88 9.16 5.83 12.48
C VAL A 88 10.10 6.99 12.79
N ARG A 89 11.35 6.92 12.32
CA ARG A 89 12.40 7.93 12.58
C ARG A 89 12.01 9.28 12.02
N ASP A 90 11.51 9.32 10.79
CA ASP A 90 11.13 10.55 10.12
C ASP A 90 9.70 11.00 10.49
N SER A 91 8.94 10.10 11.14
CA SER A 91 7.60 10.35 11.64
C SER A 91 6.63 10.67 10.50
N HIS A 92 6.57 9.78 9.52
CA HIS A 92 5.66 9.89 8.38
C HIS A 92 4.18 10.05 8.79
N PRO A 93 3.68 9.40 9.87
CA PRO A 93 2.33 9.70 10.38
C PRO A 93 2.12 11.17 10.73
N ARG A 94 3.13 11.81 11.33
CA ARG A 94 3.07 13.24 11.67
C ARG A 94 3.10 14.11 10.41
N MET A 95 3.91 13.75 9.41
CA MET A 95 3.91 14.43 8.11
C MET A 95 2.54 14.35 7.44
N LEU A 96 1.93 13.16 7.41
CA LEU A 96 0.59 12.97 6.87
C LEU A 96 -0.48 13.76 7.62
N ARG A 97 -0.41 13.79 8.96
CA ARG A 97 -1.31 14.62 9.79
C ARG A 97 -1.18 16.11 9.44
N LYS A 98 0.05 16.61 9.33
CA LYS A 98 0.35 18.01 8.96
C LYS A 98 -0.21 18.33 7.57
N PHE A 99 -0.01 17.45 6.60
CA PHE A 99 -0.55 17.56 5.24
C PHE A 99 -2.09 17.67 5.26
N ALA A 100 -2.77 16.77 5.97
CA ALA A 100 -4.23 16.78 6.10
C ALA A 100 -4.75 18.06 6.77
N MET A 101 -4.07 18.54 7.81
CA MET A 101 -4.41 19.79 8.48
C MET A 101 -4.29 21.01 7.55
N ALA A 102 -3.18 21.10 6.80
CA ALA A 102 -2.96 22.19 5.86
C ALA A 102 -4.00 22.21 4.72
N ALA A 103 -4.43 21.04 4.25
CA ALA A 103 -5.51 20.88 3.27
C ALA A 103 -6.93 21.04 3.83
N ARG A 104 -7.08 21.35 5.13
CA ARG A 104 -8.36 21.42 5.85
C ARG A 104 -9.18 20.12 5.71
N ALA A 105 -8.47 19.00 5.71
CA ALA A 105 -8.98 17.66 5.45
C ALA A 105 -8.70 16.70 6.61
N VAL A 106 -8.67 17.20 7.85
CA VAL A 106 -8.57 16.33 9.04
C VAL A 106 -9.73 15.32 9.04
N PRO A 107 -9.47 14.01 9.21
CA PRO A 107 -10.52 13.00 9.20
C PRO A 107 -11.64 13.29 10.21
N SER A 108 -12.89 13.11 9.78
CA SER A 108 -14.06 13.02 10.66
C SER A 108 -14.45 11.56 10.89
N ASP A 109 -15.34 11.31 11.86
CA ASP A 109 -15.90 9.98 12.09
C ASP A 109 -16.57 9.41 10.83
N SER A 110 -17.21 10.26 10.03
CA SER A 110 -17.83 9.86 8.77
C SER A 110 -16.81 9.36 7.75
N ASP A 111 -15.64 10.03 7.65
CA ASP A 111 -14.56 9.58 6.75
C ASP A 111 -14.00 8.24 7.21
N ALA A 112 -13.77 8.08 8.52
CA ALA A 112 -13.28 6.83 9.08
C ALA A 112 -14.28 5.68 8.88
N LEU A 113 -15.57 5.91 9.11
CA LEU A 113 -16.62 4.91 8.90
C LEU A 113 -16.78 4.51 7.43
N ALA A 114 -16.57 5.44 6.49
CA ALA A 114 -16.69 5.17 5.06
C ALA A 114 -15.67 4.13 4.54
N VAL A 115 -14.50 4.02 5.18
CA VAL A 115 -13.43 3.07 4.82
C VAL A 115 -13.32 1.90 5.79
N PHE A 116 -14.06 1.94 6.90
CA PHE A 116 -13.90 0.98 8.01
C PHE A 116 -14.06 -0.49 7.60
N PRO A 117 -15.03 -0.90 6.76
CA PRO A 117 -15.17 -2.30 6.37
C PRO A 117 -13.94 -2.82 5.61
N GLN A 118 -13.47 -2.07 4.61
CA GLN A 118 -12.31 -2.44 3.79
C GLN A 118 -11.02 -2.42 4.61
N LEU A 119 -10.85 -1.41 5.49
CA LEU A 119 -9.70 -1.34 6.39
C LEU A 119 -9.69 -2.52 7.38
N THR A 120 -10.86 -2.93 7.87
CA THR A 120 -10.97 -4.11 8.75
C THR A 120 -10.56 -5.38 8.02
N ALA A 121 -10.93 -5.53 6.74
CA ALA A 121 -10.51 -6.69 5.94
C ALA A 121 -8.99 -6.76 5.79
N VAL A 122 -8.32 -5.63 5.51
CA VAL A 122 -6.85 -5.56 5.46
C VAL A 122 -6.23 -5.91 6.81
N ARG A 123 -6.77 -5.39 7.93
CA ARG A 123 -6.27 -5.71 9.28
C ARG A 123 -6.41 -7.20 9.60
N LEU A 124 -7.54 -7.82 9.25
CA LEU A 124 -7.76 -9.25 9.44
C LEU A 124 -6.80 -10.09 8.60
N PHE A 125 -6.51 -9.66 7.38
CA PHE A 125 -5.51 -10.29 6.51
C PHE A 125 -4.11 -10.21 7.11
N ILE A 126 -3.64 -9.02 7.52
CA ILE A 126 -2.36 -8.84 8.21
C ILE A 126 -2.27 -9.71 9.47
N GLY A 127 -3.36 -9.83 10.23
CA GLY A 127 -3.44 -10.64 11.45
C GLY A 127 -3.24 -12.15 11.24
N ARG A 128 -3.26 -12.65 9.99
CA ARG A 128 -2.93 -14.04 9.67
C ARG A 128 -1.42 -14.31 9.64
N LEU A 129 -0.60 -13.25 9.61
CA LEU A 129 0.86 -13.32 9.59
C LEU A 129 1.41 -14.22 8.47
N SER A 130 0.83 -14.13 7.28
CA SER A 130 1.28 -14.83 6.09
C SER A 130 2.25 -13.96 5.28
N THR A 131 3.55 -14.20 5.43
CA THR A 131 4.61 -13.28 4.99
C THR A 131 4.57 -12.92 3.51
N ALA A 132 4.67 -13.90 2.60
CA ALA A 132 4.77 -13.60 1.18
C ALA A 132 3.55 -12.84 0.64
N PRO A 133 2.28 -13.21 1.00
CA PRO A 133 1.13 -12.38 0.68
C PRO A 133 1.17 -10.95 1.27
N ILE A 134 1.67 -10.78 2.50
CA ILE A 134 1.81 -9.45 3.11
C ILE A 134 2.86 -8.63 2.35
N ILE A 135 4.03 -9.19 2.05
CA ILE A 135 5.08 -8.48 1.31
C ILE A 135 4.60 -8.13 -0.10
N ALA A 136 3.87 -9.02 -0.79
CA ALA A 136 3.27 -8.72 -2.09
C ALA A 136 2.30 -7.54 -2.01
N MET A 137 1.46 -7.47 -0.96
CA MET A 137 0.60 -6.33 -0.69
C MET A 137 1.40 -5.03 -0.47
N MET A 138 2.49 -5.08 0.29
CA MET A 138 3.33 -3.89 0.58
C MET A 138 4.08 -3.42 -0.67
N ALA A 139 4.69 -4.34 -1.44
CA ALA A 139 5.41 -4.00 -2.68
C ALA A 139 4.50 -3.32 -3.70
N PHE A 140 3.27 -3.84 -3.84
CA PHE A 140 2.22 -3.20 -4.63
C PHE A 140 1.89 -1.79 -4.12
N PHE A 141 1.72 -1.64 -2.81
CA PHE A 141 1.31 -0.36 -2.23
C PHE A 141 2.34 0.74 -2.43
N GLU A 142 3.62 0.44 -2.22
CA GLU A 142 4.70 1.41 -2.38
C GLU A 142 4.93 1.78 -3.85
N GLY A 143 4.83 0.80 -4.75
CA GLY A 143 4.83 1.07 -6.19
C GLY A 143 3.67 1.99 -6.61
N PHE A 144 2.46 1.74 -6.08
CA PHE A 144 1.30 2.58 -6.34
C PHE A 144 1.44 3.99 -5.74
N ILE A 145 1.95 4.11 -4.50
CA ILE A 145 2.07 5.38 -3.80
C ILE A 145 2.92 6.37 -4.60
N GLN A 146 4.02 5.89 -5.19
CA GLN A 146 4.93 6.73 -5.98
C GLN A 146 4.17 7.57 -7.01
N GLU A 147 3.26 6.96 -7.77
CA GLU A 147 2.45 7.65 -8.78
C GLU A 147 1.30 8.45 -8.13
N PHE A 148 0.70 7.90 -7.08
CA PHE A 148 -0.43 8.53 -6.40
C PHE A 148 -0.05 9.85 -5.67
N MET A 149 1.18 10.01 -5.21
CA MET A 149 1.60 11.23 -4.48
C MET A 149 1.42 12.51 -5.28
N ALA A 150 1.67 12.48 -6.59
CA ALA A 150 1.44 13.64 -7.46
C ALA A 150 -0.05 14.03 -7.51
N TYR A 151 -0.94 13.04 -7.59
CA TYR A 151 -2.38 13.25 -7.56
C TYR A 151 -2.83 13.81 -6.20
N LEU A 152 -2.33 13.22 -5.10
CA LEU A 152 -2.64 13.66 -3.74
C LEU A 152 -2.19 15.12 -3.48
N ALA A 153 -1.00 15.49 -3.98
CA ALA A 153 -0.49 16.86 -3.89
C ALA A 153 -1.39 17.86 -4.63
N ASP A 154 -1.90 17.53 -5.83
CA ASP A 154 -2.78 18.45 -6.57
C ASP A 154 -4.18 18.56 -5.93
N LEU A 155 -4.69 17.48 -5.32
CA LEU A 155 -5.89 17.56 -4.47
C LEU A 155 -5.72 18.60 -3.36
N ALA A 156 -4.61 18.53 -2.62
CA ALA A 156 -4.32 19.43 -1.51
C ALA A 156 -4.08 20.87 -1.98
N LYS A 157 -3.38 21.07 -3.10
CA LYS A 157 -3.17 22.37 -3.73
C LYS A 157 -4.50 23.05 -4.06
N ARG A 158 -5.45 22.32 -4.63
CA ARG A 158 -6.80 22.83 -4.94
C ARG A 158 -7.68 23.04 -3.72
N GLN A 159 -7.28 22.53 -2.56
CA GLN A 159 -7.84 22.87 -1.25
C GLN A 159 -7.15 24.08 -0.59
N GLY A 160 -6.18 24.68 -1.28
CA GLY A 160 -5.42 25.85 -0.80
C GLY A 160 -4.26 25.49 0.14
N SER A 161 -3.77 24.25 0.11
CA SER A 161 -2.55 23.85 0.82
C SER A 161 -1.30 24.10 -0.03
N GLU A 162 -0.24 24.58 0.61
CA GLU A 162 1.12 24.60 0.06
C GLU A 162 2.04 23.54 0.72
N GLU A 163 1.52 22.80 1.71
CA GLU A 163 2.24 21.73 2.39
C GLU A 163 2.48 20.56 1.42
N ARG A 164 3.73 20.12 1.28
CA ARG A 164 4.16 19.09 0.34
C ARG A 164 5.14 18.07 0.92
N GLU A 165 5.55 18.22 2.18
CA GLU A 165 6.62 17.40 2.77
C GLU A 165 6.31 15.91 2.65
N TYR A 166 5.07 15.52 2.99
CA TYR A 166 4.64 14.12 2.90
C TYR A 166 4.69 13.58 1.45
N THR A 167 4.18 14.34 0.49
CA THR A 167 4.11 13.89 -0.91
C THR A 167 5.47 13.91 -1.61
N ASP A 168 6.37 14.82 -1.22
CA ASP A 168 7.72 14.92 -1.79
C ASP A 168 8.63 13.78 -1.30
N VAL A 169 8.51 13.39 -0.02
CA VAL A 169 9.24 12.23 0.53
C VAL A 169 8.80 10.93 -0.13
N HIS A 170 7.49 10.64 -0.13
CA HIS A 170 6.94 9.40 -0.70
C HIS A 170 7.00 9.34 -2.24
N GLY A 171 7.15 10.49 -2.93
CA GLY A 171 7.37 10.50 -4.38
C GLY A 171 8.76 10.00 -4.81
N VAL A 172 9.71 9.86 -3.88
CA VAL A 172 11.09 9.42 -4.15
C VAL A 172 11.47 8.17 -3.37
N CYS A 173 11.23 8.15 -2.05
CA CYS A 173 11.67 7.07 -1.16
C CYS A 173 11.08 5.70 -1.55
N ASP A 174 9.85 5.68 -2.04
CA ASP A 174 9.13 4.42 -2.26
C ASP A 174 9.57 3.65 -3.52
N ILE A 175 10.42 4.26 -4.37
CA ILE A 175 11.06 3.56 -5.49
C ILE A 175 12.01 2.48 -4.95
N GLU A 176 12.92 2.90 -4.06
CA GLU A 176 13.91 2.00 -3.47
C GLU A 176 13.20 0.94 -2.63
N HIS A 177 12.30 1.37 -1.75
CA HIS A 177 11.56 0.45 -0.88
C HIS A 177 10.77 -0.63 -1.66
N SER A 178 10.09 -0.27 -2.76
CA SER A 178 9.37 -1.24 -3.59
C SER A 178 10.33 -2.29 -4.20
N GLU A 179 11.49 -1.87 -4.71
CA GLU A 179 12.52 -2.77 -5.22
C GLU A 179 13.11 -3.69 -4.13
N GLU A 180 13.29 -3.18 -2.91
CA GLU A 180 13.73 -3.98 -1.77
C GLU A 180 12.65 -5.00 -1.35
N LEU A 181 11.38 -4.60 -1.34
CA LEU A 181 10.28 -5.51 -1.02
C LEU A 181 10.13 -6.64 -2.06
N PHE A 182 10.44 -6.40 -3.33
CA PHE A 182 10.52 -7.50 -4.32
C PHE A 182 11.66 -8.47 -4.04
N ARG A 183 12.81 -7.99 -3.55
CA ARG A 183 13.91 -8.87 -3.10
C ARG A 183 13.48 -9.69 -1.88
N ALA A 184 12.86 -9.05 -0.89
CA ALA A 184 12.31 -9.73 0.28
C ALA A 184 11.27 -10.79 -0.12
N LEU A 185 10.41 -10.48 -1.09
CA LEU A 185 9.40 -11.40 -1.61
C LEU A 185 10.02 -12.63 -2.26
N GLU A 186 11.06 -12.47 -3.08
CA GLU A 186 11.76 -13.58 -3.73
C GLU A 186 12.29 -14.59 -2.70
N VAL A 187 12.91 -14.09 -1.62
CA VAL A 187 13.45 -14.94 -0.55
C VAL A 187 12.35 -15.67 0.21
N GLU A 188 11.28 -14.97 0.59
CA GLU A 188 10.17 -15.57 1.35
C GLU A 188 9.38 -16.59 0.51
N MET A 189 9.21 -16.34 -0.79
CA MET A 189 8.60 -17.30 -1.70
C MET A 189 9.44 -18.57 -1.85
N ALA A 190 10.78 -18.44 -1.91
CA ALA A 190 11.67 -19.59 -1.96
C ALA A 190 11.51 -20.48 -0.72
N ILE A 191 11.31 -19.88 0.46
CA ILE A 191 11.03 -20.61 1.71
C ILE A 191 9.62 -21.21 1.68
N ALA A 192 8.60 -20.44 1.29
CA ALA A 192 7.20 -20.88 1.27
C ALA A 192 6.98 -22.08 0.33
N SER A 193 7.65 -22.11 -0.82
CA SER A 193 7.58 -23.21 -1.79
C SER A 193 8.01 -24.57 -1.20
N GLN A 194 8.82 -24.56 -0.14
CA GLN A 194 9.26 -25.75 0.56
C GLN A 194 8.22 -26.23 1.59
N SER A 195 7.34 -25.33 2.05
CA SER A 195 6.36 -25.58 3.11
C SER A 195 4.98 -26.06 2.64
N HIS A 196 4.71 -26.12 1.33
CA HIS A 196 3.44 -26.59 0.72
C HIS A 196 2.17 -25.87 1.21
N GLU A 197 2.26 -24.68 1.81
CA GLU A 197 1.08 -23.92 2.21
C GLU A 197 0.46 -23.21 0.98
N PRO A 198 -0.80 -23.49 0.62
CA PRO A 198 -1.50 -22.77 -0.42
C PRO A 198 -2.03 -21.46 0.17
N ALA A 199 -1.27 -20.38 0.01
CA ALA A 199 -1.80 -19.03 0.23
C ALA A 199 -1.97 -18.35 -1.14
N ASP A 200 -3.13 -17.72 -1.36
CA ASP A 200 -3.29 -16.81 -2.48
C ASP A 200 -2.35 -15.61 -2.27
N LEU A 201 -1.32 -15.52 -3.12
CA LEU A 201 -0.30 -14.48 -3.03
C LEU A 201 -0.90 -13.07 -3.16
N PHE A 202 -1.99 -12.92 -3.92
CA PHE A 202 -2.54 -11.62 -4.28
C PHE A 202 -3.74 -11.21 -3.42
N GLU A 203 -4.18 -12.03 -2.44
CA GLU A 203 -5.34 -11.70 -1.58
C GLU A 203 -5.19 -10.32 -0.95
N GLY A 204 -4.02 -10.04 -0.34
CA GLY A 204 -3.74 -8.74 0.27
C GLY A 204 -3.77 -7.59 -0.73
N VAL A 205 -3.27 -7.80 -1.94
CA VAL A 205 -3.26 -6.81 -3.03
C VAL A 205 -4.70 -6.44 -3.41
N TYR A 206 -5.58 -7.42 -3.58
CA TYR A 206 -6.98 -7.17 -3.93
C TYR A 206 -7.76 -6.50 -2.79
N LEU A 207 -7.47 -6.87 -1.53
CA LEU A 207 -8.04 -6.20 -0.36
C LEU A 207 -7.60 -4.73 -0.29
N LEU A 208 -6.32 -4.46 -0.52
CA LEU A 208 -5.79 -3.09 -0.52
C LEU A 208 -6.31 -2.27 -1.70
N ARG A 209 -6.41 -2.85 -2.90
CA ARG A 209 -7.10 -2.24 -4.05
C ARG A 209 -8.51 -1.81 -3.69
N SER A 210 -9.27 -2.68 -3.03
CA SER A 210 -10.65 -2.39 -2.60
C SER A 210 -10.70 -1.25 -1.58
N LEU A 211 -9.72 -1.19 -0.66
CA LEU A 211 -9.59 -0.09 0.31
C LEU A 211 -9.24 1.24 -0.37
N ILE A 212 -8.31 1.24 -1.33
CA ILE A 212 -7.96 2.42 -2.12
C ILE A 212 -9.17 2.93 -2.89
N GLN A 213 -9.96 2.04 -3.51
CA GLN A 213 -11.21 2.41 -4.16
C GLN A 213 -12.22 3.04 -3.18
N ALA A 214 -12.32 2.55 -1.93
CA ALA A 214 -13.17 3.16 -0.91
C ALA A 214 -12.66 4.56 -0.47
N ILE A 215 -11.35 4.79 -0.48
CA ILE A 215 -10.78 6.13 -0.27
C ILE A 215 -11.19 7.08 -1.40
N ILE A 216 -11.11 6.63 -2.64
CA ILE A 216 -11.39 7.43 -3.85
C ILE A 216 -12.90 7.69 -4.02
N ALA A 217 -13.75 6.73 -3.65
CA ALA A 217 -15.20 6.79 -3.86
C ALA A 217 -15.86 7.97 -3.13
N ASP A 218 -16.91 8.53 -3.74
CA ASP A 218 -17.78 9.52 -3.12
C ASP A 218 -18.92 8.82 -2.34
N PRO A 219 -18.97 8.91 -1.00
CA PRO A 219 -20.03 8.31 -0.20
C PRO A 219 -21.44 8.82 -0.59
N ALA A 220 -21.54 10.04 -1.13
CA ALA A 220 -22.82 10.63 -1.51
C ALA A 220 -23.43 9.97 -2.76
N ARG A 221 -22.62 9.35 -3.64
CA ARG A 221 -23.15 8.58 -4.79
C ARG A 221 -23.74 7.24 -4.36
N SER A 222 -23.20 6.62 -3.32
CA SER A 222 -23.66 5.30 -2.83
C SER A 222 -25.04 5.36 -2.16
N VAL A 223 -25.39 6.47 -1.51
CA VAL A 223 -26.71 6.64 -0.85
C VAL A 223 -27.83 6.90 -1.86
N THR A 224 -27.54 7.59 -2.96
CA THR A 224 -28.54 7.89 -4.00
C THR A 224 -28.97 6.65 -4.78
N ALA A 225 -28.07 5.67 -4.95
CA ALA A 225 -28.39 4.40 -5.60
C ALA A 225 -29.36 3.52 -4.78
N ILE A 226 -29.30 3.59 -3.45
CA ILE A 226 -30.17 2.78 -2.56
C ILE A 226 -31.57 3.41 -2.41
N ARG A 227 -31.71 4.73 -2.63
CA ARG A 227 -33.00 5.43 -2.54
C ARG A 227 -33.77 5.52 -3.86
N GLY A 228 -33.21 4.98 -4.94
CA GLY A 228 -33.80 4.98 -6.29
C GLY A 228 -34.23 3.61 -6.80
N SER A 229 -34.33 2.59 -5.93
CA SER A 229 -34.86 1.25 -6.26
C SER A 229 -36.18 0.96 -5.58
#